data_AF-A0A7X5TE22-F1
#
_entry.id   AF-A0A7X5TE22-F1
#
_cell.length_a   1.000
_cell.length_b   1.000
_cell.length_c   1.000
_cell.angle_alpha   90.00
_cell.angle_beta   90.00
_cell.angle_gamma   90.00
#
_symmetry.space_group_name_H-M   'P 1'
#
loop_
_entity.id
_entity.type
_entity.pdbx_description
1 polymer ?
#
loop_
_entity_poly.entity_id
_entity_poly.type
_entity_poly.pdbx_seq_one_letter_code
_entity_poly.pdbx_strand_id
1 'polypeptide(L)'
;MCVSGGSNHISSNRSFDISVSASSLSATETTSDEKTASIDEILNGIATKLLSGQDITKAEAKTLENITATPQGKGKLTSTQKKLIKTTDKLAKEILKSKGSYKAKQQKVRKLLDSVQDGDLVTQQVKVKVLLAMHTAREASYCQNKATEILKKKGTISEKEILKLIEEDNKACPPLANKAGTLAFQAGKHKVFYDSKGKLTLASPDRKATVPIEQARNNKKLKPAQVAQMIQTLHDVVDNTPYNNVGPMLEFMKFFREASTNNPELTLSQAFEAHQSSPEQVYDKYHSGDCVIFAGKLKSELSARGFKAAIAGQYTGTAWARPPLPETSGNFSIWKGYDQATENVQHCCTVVRYSDRKGEDRVLALDTWAGDNEPADYDSFSAWTDMSGALDTTEGITNIGHILKMQMRGKSKMILMGKAGMQEQFGIDLIRGNIYLNTGGAKGLDGLPLGASGRFSISLQDLRDNPDRQATYYVDGNPVQMTHREALEAFQGAAGERFQLPRDFSGNIMTLAENADDLVSHVLISTVATAKQVSNVAMGAHRLVLQTDDKAREYKNLEGKEDTPEPIRTLINAYLENQEKMRQRFDSLQQKILDDDVNKVRNHAATITAMAAELAQIVAQIEAEPPELANL
;
A
#
# COMPACT_ATOMS: atom_id res chain seq x y z
N MET A 1 -7.85 -37.60 -29.76
CA MET A 1 -9.06 -37.64 -30.61
C MET A 1 -9.35 -36.22 -31.05
N CYS A 2 -9.19 -35.93 -32.34
CA CYS A 2 -9.65 -34.69 -32.96
C CYS A 2 -11.14 -34.80 -33.22
N VAL A 3 -11.96 -33.86 -32.75
CA VAL A 3 -13.16 -33.39 -33.46
C VAL A 3 -13.38 -31.91 -33.15
N SER A 4 -13.70 -31.21 -34.22
CA SER A 4 -13.95 -29.80 -34.48
C SER A 4 -15.23 -29.19 -33.88
N GLY A 5 -15.23 -27.86 -33.78
CA GLY A 5 -16.30 -27.02 -34.36
C GLY A 5 -17.25 -26.33 -33.40
N GLY A 6 -17.43 -25.01 -33.57
CA GLY A 6 -18.59 -24.31 -33.02
C GLY A 6 -18.34 -22.85 -32.62
N SER A 7 -18.08 -21.98 -33.59
CA SER A 7 -18.21 -20.54 -33.42
C SER A 7 -19.69 -20.16 -33.26
N ASN A 8 -20.04 -19.38 -32.24
CA ASN A 8 -21.30 -18.64 -32.20
C ASN A 8 -21.05 -17.23 -31.67
N HIS A 9 -21.00 -16.29 -32.62
CA HIS A 9 -21.20 -14.87 -32.39
C HIS A 9 -22.68 -14.64 -32.09
N ILE A 10 -22.99 -14.07 -30.92
CA ILE A 10 -24.29 -13.44 -30.66
C ILE A 10 -24.03 -11.96 -30.40
N SER A 11 -24.26 -11.18 -31.45
CA SER A 11 -24.47 -9.74 -31.41
C SER A 11 -25.84 -9.45 -30.79
N SER A 12 -25.90 -8.66 -29.73
CA SER A 12 -27.15 -7.99 -29.34
C SER A 12 -26.93 -6.48 -29.33
N ASN A 13 -27.34 -5.86 -30.45
CA ASN A 13 -27.61 -4.44 -30.56
C ASN A 13 -28.86 -4.14 -29.72
N ARG A 14 -28.74 -3.28 -28.71
CA ARG A 14 -29.85 -2.49 -28.20
C ARG A 14 -29.55 -1.01 -28.47
N SER A 15 -30.13 -0.55 -29.55
CA SER A 15 -30.34 0.85 -29.89
C SER A 15 -31.24 1.50 -28.84
N PHE A 16 -30.73 2.51 -28.14
CA PHE A 16 -31.56 3.48 -27.45
C PHE A 16 -31.75 4.68 -28.38
N ASP A 17 -32.96 4.78 -28.93
CA ASP A 17 -33.49 5.99 -29.55
C ASP A 17 -33.67 7.06 -28.47
N ILE A 18 -32.91 8.16 -28.60
CA ILE A 18 -33.27 9.43 -27.96
C ILE A 18 -33.45 10.44 -29.09
N SER A 19 -34.73 10.64 -29.42
CA SER A 19 -35.23 11.69 -30.28
C SER A 19 -34.90 13.06 -29.68
N VAL A 20 -34.03 13.81 -30.38
CA VAL A 20 -33.79 15.23 -30.13
C VAL A 20 -35.01 16.01 -30.63
N SER A 21 -35.78 16.59 -29.72
CA SER A 21 -36.82 17.56 -30.06
C SER A 21 -36.20 18.97 -30.07
N ALA A 22 -36.31 19.62 -31.22
CA ALA A 22 -35.87 20.97 -31.46
C ALA A 22 -36.65 21.96 -30.58
N SER A 23 -35.94 22.74 -29.79
CA SER A 23 -36.45 23.95 -29.15
C SER A 23 -35.57 25.14 -29.54
N SER A 24 -36.12 25.93 -30.46
CA SER A 24 -35.94 27.37 -30.67
C SER A 24 -34.65 28.01 -30.14
N LEU A 25 -33.71 28.22 -31.06
CA LEU A 25 -32.65 29.23 -30.96
C LEU A 25 -33.30 30.61 -30.77
N SER A 26 -33.22 31.14 -29.55
CA SER A 26 -33.28 32.59 -29.34
C SER A 26 -31.99 33.19 -29.88
N ALA A 27 -32.13 34.13 -30.82
CA ALA A 27 -31.04 34.93 -31.33
C ALA A 27 -30.36 35.72 -30.20
N THR A 28 -29.25 35.20 -29.69
CA THR A 28 -28.19 36.01 -29.10
C THR A 28 -27.22 36.33 -30.22
N GLU A 29 -27.16 37.61 -30.60
CA GLU A 29 -26.11 38.18 -31.41
C GLU A 29 -24.75 37.76 -30.85
N THR A 30 -24.11 36.80 -31.51
CA THR A 30 -22.69 36.52 -31.33
C THR A 30 -21.93 37.66 -32.01
N THR A 31 -21.47 38.60 -31.20
CA THR A 31 -20.36 39.48 -31.55
C THR A 31 -19.19 38.61 -31.99
N SER A 32 -18.93 38.60 -33.29
CA SER A 32 -17.72 38.09 -33.91
C SER A 32 -16.52 38.89 -33.40
N ASP A 33 -15.66 38.26 -32.61
CA ASP A 33 -14.26 38.65 -32.41
C ASP A 33 -13.51 37.51 -31.66
N GLU A 34 -13.54 36.27 -32.19
CA GLU A 34 -12.47 35.31 -31.88
C GLU A 34 -11.20 35.80 -32.58
N LYS A 35 -10.40 36.59 -31.88
CA LYS A 35 -9.01 36.88 -32.30
C LYS A 35 -8.27 35.56 -32.40
N THR A 36 -8.11 35.05 -33.61
CA THR A 36 -7.19 33.94 -33.91
C THR A 36 -5.80 34.37 -33.44
N ALA A 37 -5.31 33.76 -32.36
CA ALA A 37 -3.98 34.04 -31.83
C ALA A 37 -2.95 33.86 -32.95
N SER A 38 -2.02 34.81 -33.06
CA SER A 38 -0.94 34.74 -34.04
C SER A 38 -0.06 33.50 -33.79
N ILE A 39 0.59 32.98 -34.83
CA ILE A 39 1.50 31.83 -34.69
C ILE A 39 2.58 32.12 -33.64
N ASP A 40 3.10 33.35 -33.59
CA ASP A 40 4.12 33.72 -32.61
C ASP A 40 3.58 33.75 -31.17
N GLU A 41 2.33 34.18 -30.93
CA GLU A 41 1.67 34.06 -29.61
C GLU A 41 1.52 32.59 -29.18
N ILE A 42 1.13 31.71 -30.10
CA ILE A 42 1.02 30.26 -29.85
C ILE A 42 2.40 29.67 -29.50
N LEU A 43 3.43 30.00 -30.29
CA LEU A 43 4.80 29.51 -30.05
C LEU A 43 5.38 30.03 -28.73
N ASN A 44 5.11 31.28 -28.36
CA ASN A 44 5.54 31.86 -27.09
C ASN A 44 4.81 31.22 -25.89
N GLY A 45 3.51 30.91 -26.03
CA GLY A 45 2.75 30.15 -25.04
C GLY A 45 3.31 28.74 -24.84
N ILE A 46 3.59 28.03 -25.93
CA ILE A 46 4.21 26.70 -25.91
C ILE A 46 5.62 26.75 -25.31
N ALA A 47 6.44 27.74 -25.70
CA ALA A 47 7.77 27.94 -25.14
C ALA A 47 7.72 28.14 -23.63
N THR A 48 6.78 28.94 -23.14
CA THR A 48 6.58 29.19 -21.71
C THR A 48 6.25 27.90 -20.97
N LYS A 49 5.32 27.09 -21.48
CA LYS A 49 4.98 25.76 -20.92
C LYS A 49 6.20 24.83 -20.89
N LEU A 50 6.90 24.68 -22.00
CA LEU A 50 8.04 23.76 -22.10
C LEU A 50 9.23 24.21 -21.24
N LEU A 51 9.46 25.52 -21.11
CA LEU A 51 10.49 26.12 -20.26
C LEU A 51 10.11 26.18 -18.77
N SER A 52 8.82 26.04 -18.42
CA SER A 52 8.37 25.91 -17.03
C SER A 52 8.28 24.45 -16.58
N GLY A 53 8.40 23.49 -17.50
CA GLY A 53 8.30 22.05 -17.20
C GLY A 53 6.89 21.48 -17.39
N GLN A 54 5.97 22.19 -18.02
CA GLN A 54 4.63 21.70 -18.39
C GLN A 54 4.63 21.03 -19.77
N ASP A 55 3.86 19.95 -19.93
CA ASP A 55 3.68 19.30 -21.24
C ASP A 55 2.77 20.17 -22.13
N ILE A 56 2.90 19.95 -23.44
CA ILE A 56 1.98 20.52 -24.42
C ILE A 56 0.91 19.48 -24.76
N THR A 57 -0.27 19.97 -25.10
CA THR A 57 -1.38 19.13 -25.54
C THR A 57 -1.07 18.46 -26.88
N LYS A 58 -1.79 17.37 -27.20
CA LYS A 58 -1.70 16.73 -28.53
C LYS A 58 -2.01 17.71 -29.66
N ALA A 59 -2.92 18.65 -29.43
CA ALA A 59 -3.27 19.70 -30.39
C ALA A 59 -2.09 20.67 -30.60
N GLU A 60 -1.45 21.13 -29.54
CA GLU A 60 -0.26 22.00 -29.61
C GLU A 60 0.92 21.28 -30.28
N ALA A 61 1.16 20.00 -29.97
CA ALA A 61 2.18 19.19 -30.65
C ALA A 61 1.91 19.07 -32.15
N LYS A 62 0.65 18.79 -32.54
CA LYS A 62 0.24 18.73 -33.95
C LYS A 62 0.40 20.10 -34.65
N THR A 63 0.16 21.20 -33.96
CA THR A 63 0.41 22.55 -34.48
C THR A 63 1.90 22.78 -34.78
N LEU A 64 2.80 22.37 -33.86
CA LEU A 64 4.24 22.43 -34.11
C LEU A 64 4.64 21.59 -35.33
N GLU A 65 4.11 20.38 -35.47
CA GLU A 65 4.37 19.51 -36.63
C GLU A 65 3.90 20.17 -37.94
N ASN A 66 2.69 20.75 -37.96
CA ASN A 66 2.14 21.42 -39.13
C ASN A 66 2.98 22.63 -39.58
N ILE A 67 3.49 23.45 -38.65
CA ILE A 67 4.37 24.58 -38.97
C ILE A 67 5.69 24.08 -39.57
N THR A 68 6.21 22.96 -39.06
CA THR A 68 7.43 22.33 -39.59
C THR A 68 7.21 21.76 -40.99
N ALA A 69 6.02 21.22 -41.28
CA ALA A 69 5.66 20.64 -42.57
C ALA A 69 5.36 21.69 -43.66
N THR A 70 5.19 22.96 -43.28
CA THR A 70 4.90 24.04 -44.23
C THR A 70 6.10 24.27 -45.16
N PRO A 71 5.96 24.15 -46.50
CA PRO A 71 7.08 24.30 -47.42
C PRO A 71 7.69 25.69 -47.34
N GLN A 72 9.01 25.77 -47.20
CA GLN A 72 9.71 27.04 -47.39
C GLN A 72 9.55 27.49 -48.85
N GLY A 73 9.11 28.72 -49.10
CA GLY A 73 9.02 29.27 -50.45
C GLY A 73 10.36 29.19 -51.18
N LYS A 74 10.35 29.18 -52.53
CA LYS A 74 11.52 28.98 -53.41
C LYS A 74 12.59 30.11 -53.39
N GLY A 75 12.74 30.84 -52.29
CA GLY A 75 13.75 31.87 -52.09
C GLY A 75 15.09 31.33 -51.58
N LYS A 76 16.21 32.00 -51.92
CA LYS A 76 17.52 31.68 -51.34
C LYS A 76 17.58 32.14 -49.88
N LEU A 77 17.85 31.22 -48.95
CA LEU A 77 18.10 31.54 -47.53
C LEU A 77 19.29 32.51 -47.37
N THR A 78 19.11 33.51 -46.50
CA THR A 78 20.18 34.45 -46.13
C THR A 78 21.30 33.74 -45.34
N SER A 79 22.50 34.34 -45.29
CA SER A 79 23.60 33.84 -44.45
C SER A 79 23.23 33.78 -42.97
N THR A 80 22.44 34.74 -42.49
CA THR A 80 21.90 34.81 -41.12
C THR A 80 20.95 33.64 -40.85
N GLN A 81 19.98 33.39 -41.73
CA GLN A 81 19.05 32.26 -41.59
C GLN A 81 19.79 30.90 -41.59
N LYS A 82 20.80 30.72 -42.45
CA LYS A 82 21.64 29.50 -42.46
C LYS A 82 22.39 29.30 -41.14
N LYS A 83 22.97 30.37 -40.57
CA LYS A 83 23.67 30.31 -39.27
C LYS A 83 22.70 29.99 -38.13
N LEU A 84 21.50 30.55 -38.17
CA LEU A 84 20.45 30.30 -37.20
C LEU A 84 19.99 28.84 -37.23
N ILE A 85 19.71 28.29 -38.43
CA ILE A 85 19.35 26.87 -38.61
C ILE A 85 20.46 25.96 -38.07
N LYS A 86 21.73 26.22 -38.38
CA LYS A 86 22.86 25.41 -37.89
C LYS A 86 22.98 25.43 -36.36
N THR A 87 22.76 26.59 -35.74
CA THR A 87 22.79 26.77 -34.28
C THR A 87 21.63 26.03 -33.62
N THR A 88 20.45 26.15 -34.21
CA THR A 88 19.22 25.46 -33.82
C THR A 88 19.37 23.95 -33.89
N ASP A 89 19.93 23.43 -34.98
CA ASP A 89 20.20 21.99 -35.16
C ASP A 89 21.17 21.46 -34.12
N LYS A 90 22.20 22.23 -33.79
CA LYS A 90 23.15 21.88 -32.74
C LYS A 90 22.46 21.84 -31.39
N LEU A 91 21.65 22.85 -31.06
CA LEU A 91 20.93 22.93 -29.79
C LEU A 91 19.89 21.80 -29.65
N ALA A 92 19.08 21.55 -30.69
CA ALA A 92 18.13 20.44 -30.73
C ALA A 92 18.83 19.09 -30.51
N LYS A 93 19.99 18.87 -31.15
CA LYS A 93 20.82 17.68 -30.92
C LYS A 93 21.39 17.62 -29.51
N GLU A 94 21.77 18.74 -28.90
CA GLU A 94 22.25 18.79 -27.51
C GLU A 94 21.14 18.43 -26.51
N ILE A 95 19.91 18.90 -26.76
CA ILE A 95 18.71 18.54 -26.00
C ILE A 95 18.47 17.04 -26.12
N LEU A 96 18.35 16.52 -27.34
CA LEU A 96 18.07 15.11 -27.65
C LEU A 96 19.24 14.13 -27.42
N LYS A 97 20.43 14.59 -27.03
CA LYS A 97 21.55 13.70 -26.62
C LYS A 97 21.83 13.76 -25.13
N SER A 98 20.98 14.44 -24.36
CA SER A 98 21.14 14.63 -22.91
C SER A 98 22.51 15.19 -22.47
N LYS A 99 23.20 15.96 -23.33
CA LYS A 99 24.50 16.53 -22.96
C LYS A 99 24.33 17.81 -22.13
N GLY A 100 24.86 17.82 -20.91
CA GLY A 100 24.85 18.96 -20.00
C GLY A 100 23.52 19.18 -19.26
N SER A 101 23.51 20.12 -18.32
CA SER A 101 22.36 20.33 -17.43
C SER A 101 21.15 20.94 -18.16
N TYR A 102 19.95 20.55 -17.75
CA TYR A 102 18.70 21.09 -18.30
C TYR A 102 18.63 22.62 -18.16
N LYS A 103 19.02 23.19 -17.01
CA LYS A 103 19.04 24.64 -16.78
C LYS A 103 19.91 25.40 -17.79
N ALA A 104 21.08 24.85 -18.13
CA ALA A 104 21.96 25.45 -19.15
C ALA A 104 21.33 25.38 -20.55
N LYS A 105 20.63 24.29 -20.88
CA LYS A 105 19.88 24.16 -22.13
C LYS A 105 18.72 25.16 -22.17
N GLN A 106 17.93 25.29 -21.11
CA GLN A 106 16.86 26.28 -21.03
C GLN A 106 17.37 27.71 -21.28
N GLN A 107 18.52 28.07 -20.69
CA GLN A 107 19.11 29.39 -20.92
C GLN A 107 19.52 29.58 -22.39
N LYS A 108 20.07 28.54 -23.04
CA LYS A 108 20.38 28.57 -24.48
C LYS A 108 19.11 28.66 -25.34
N VAL A 109 18.05 27.96 -24.96
CA VAL A 109 16.75 28.01 -25.65
C VAL A 109 16.14 29.41 -25.51
N ARG A 110 16.07 29.97 -24.29
CA ARG A 110 15.59 31.34 -24.07
C ARG A 110 16.37 32.34 -24.92
N LYS A 111 17.71 32.33 -24.83
CA LYS A 111 18.56 33.19 -25.65
C LYS A 111 18.29 33.05 -27.15
N LEU A 112 18.03 31.82 -27.64
CA LEU A 112 17.70 31.60 -29.04
C LEU A 112 16.33 32.21 -29.37
N LEU A 113 15.30 31.91 -28.57
CA LEU A 113 13.94 32.42 -28.77
C LEU A 113 13.90 33.96 -28.72
N ASP A 114 14.60 34.57 -27.77
CA ASP A 114 14.71 36.04 -27.62
C ASP A 114 15.47 36.69 -28.78
N SER A 115 16.38 35.95 -29.44
CA SER A 115 17.20 36.46 -30.56
C SER A 115 16.50 36.38 -31.92
N VAL A 116 15.32 35.76 -31.98
CA VAL A 116 14.59 35.50 -33.21
C VAL A 116 13.41 36.46 -33.28
N GLN A 117 13.44 37.40 -34.23
CA GLN A 117 12.33 38.33 -34.45
C GLN A 117 11.09 37.58 -34.97
N ASP A 118 9.92 38.03 -34.52
CA ASP A 118 8.61 37.47 -34.89
C ASP A 118 8.28 37.79 -36.36
N GLY A 119 7.55 36.88 -37.03
CA GLY A 119 6.90 37.17 -38.31
C GLY A 119 7.39 36.47 -39.58
N ASP A 120 8.60 35.88 -39.63
CA ASP A 120 9.06 35.10 -40.80
C ASP A 120 8.91 33.57 -40.58
N LEU A 121 8.48 32.83 -41.63
CA LEU A 121 8.23 31.38 -41.55
C LEU A 121 9.48 30.57 -41.17
N VAL A 122 10.67 31.00 -41.62
CA VAL A 122 11.95 30.34 -41.32
C VAL A 122 12.27 30.50 -39.83
N THR A 123 12.04 31.68 -39.27
CA THR A 123 12.20 31.96 -37.84
C THR A 123 11.19 31.19 -36.98
N GLN A 124 9.93 31.09 -37.42
CA GLN A 124 8.93 30.25 -36.75
C GLN A 124 9.33 28.76 -36.78
N GLN A 125 9.79 28.24 -37.92
CA GLN A 125 10.28 26.86 -38.04
C GLN A 125 11.51 26.59 -37.17
N VAL A 126 12.40 27.58 -37.01
CA VAL A 126 13.53 27.50 -36.07
C VAL A 126 13.05 27.36 -34.64
N LYS A 127 12.11 28.22 -34.18
CA LYS A 127 11.53 28.14 -32.83
C LYS A 127 10.89 26.77 -32.61
N VAL A 128 10.02 26.36 -33.54
CA VAL A 128 9.32 25.07 -33.52
C VAL A 128 10.29 23.89 -33.39
N LYS A 129 11.40 23.89 -34.14
CA LYS A 129 12.37 22.78 -34.09
C LYS A 129 12.97 22.56 -32.70
N VAL A 130 13.26 23.63 -31.97
CA VAL A 130 13.78 23.53 -30.60
C VAL A 130 12.67 23.13 -29.62
N LEU A 131 11.46 23.65 -29.81
CA LEU A 131 10.30 23.30 -28.99
C LEU A 131 9.91 21.83 -29.15
N LEU A 132 9.91 21.30 -30.38
CA LEU A 132 9.75 19.87 -30.65
C LEU A 132 10.86 19.04 -30.01
N ALA A 133 12.13 19.46 -30.12
CA ALA A 133 13.22 18.76 -29.45
C ALA A 133 13.06 18.73 -27.92
N MET A 134 12.57 19.82 -27.32
CA MET A 134 12.24 19.88 -25.89
C MET A 134 11.05 18.98 -25.54
N HIS A 135 10.01 18.96 -26.37
CA HIS A 135 8.84 18.12 -26.18
C HIS A 135 9.22 16.63 -26.27
N THR A 136 9.91 16.21 -27.35
CA THR A 136 10.35 14.84 -27.54
C THR A 136 11.27 14.37 -26.41
N ALA A 137 12.18 15.21 -25.92
CA ALA A 137 13.06 14.85 -24.81
C ALA A 137 12.31 14.57 -23.49
N ARG A 138 11.02 14.91 -23.41
CA ARG A 138 10.16 14.71 -22.25
C ARG A 138 9.18 13.55 -22.42
N GLU A 139 9.08 12.97 -23.60
CA GLU A 139 8.21 11.81 -23.80
C GLU A 139 8.79 10.57 -23.11
N ALA A 140 7.96 9.79 -22.44
CA ALA A 140 8.38 8.49 -21.87
C ALA A 140 8.96 7.56 -22.94
N SER A 141 8.43 7.62 -24.16
CA SER A 141 8.92 6.92 -25.35
C SER A 141 10.41 7.18 -25.61
N TYR A 142 10.89 8.39 -25.37
CA TYR A 142 12.26 8.80 -25.63
C TYR A 142 13.25 8.19 -24.62
N CYS A 143 12.92 8.21 -23.33
CA CYS A 143 13.71 7.52 -22.31
C CYS A 143 13.71 5.99 -22.52
N GLN A 144 12.54 5.42 -22.83
CA GLN A 144 12.41 4.00 -23.20
C GLN A 144 13.27 3.64 -24.42
N ASN A 145 13.24 4.45 -25.48
CA ASN A 145 14.02 4.22 -26.69
C ASN A 145 15.53 4.22 -26.43
N LYS A 146 16.02 5.13 -25.57
CA LYS A 146 17.43 5.12 -25.15
C LYS A 146 17.81 3.86 -24.37
N ALA A 147 16.98 3.47 -23.41
CA ALA A 147 17.20 2.24 -22.65
C ALA A 147 17.24 1.02 -23.59
N THR A 148 16.31 0.96 -24.54
CA THR A 148 16.25 -0.09 -25.58
C THR A 148 17.47 -0.06 -26.51
N GLU A 149 18.00 1.11 -26.90
CA GLU A 149 19.22 1.20 -27.70
C GLU A 149 20.46 0.65 -26.98
N ILE A 150 20.58 0.89 -25.67
CA ILE A 150 21.66 0.34 -24.84
C ILE A 150 21.51 -1.18 -24.75
N LEU A 151 20.29 -1.66 -24.47
CA LEU A 151 19.97 -3.09 -24.40
C LEU A 151 20.31 -3.80 -25.71
N LYS A 152 19.91 -3.25 -26.87
CA LYS A 152 20.20 -3.81 -28.20
C LYS A 152 21.71 -3.96 -28.48
N LYS A 153 22.54 -3.09 -27.91
CA LYS A 153 24.01 -3.13 -28.11
C LYS A 153 24.72 -4.16 -27.22
N LYS A 154 24.15 -4.50 -26.05
CA LYS A 154 24.84 -5.29 -25.03
C LYS A 154 24.15 -6.60 -24.64
N GLY A 155 22.92 -6.84 -25.11
CA GLY A 155 22.11 -8.04 -24.79
C GLY A 155 21.49 -8.01 -23.39
N THR A 156 22.21 -7.49 -22.39
CA THR A 156 21.72 -7.23 -21.02
C THR A 156 22.20 -5.86 -20.54
N ILE A 157 21.46 -5.23 -19.63
CA ILE A 157 21.86 -3.99 -18.96
C ILE A 157 22.03 -4.28 -17.47
N SER A 158 23.16 -3.88 -16.90
CA SER A 158 23.41 -3.98 -15.47
C SER A 158 22.67 -2.88 -14.70
N GLU A 159 22.36 -3.11 -13.43
CA GLU A 159 21.74 -2.10 -12.55
C GLU A 159 22.58 -0.80 -12.50
N LYS A 160 23.90 -0.92 -12.44
CA LYS A 160 24.83 0.22 -12.49
C LYS A 160 24.66 1.06 -13.76
N GLU A 161 24.40 0.43 -14.90
CA GLU A 161 24.13 1.14 -16.15
C GLU A 161 22.76 1.81 -16.16
N ILE A 162 21.74 1.18 -15.58
CA ILE A 162 20.42 1.78 -15.41
C ILE A 162 20.52 3.01 -14.51
N LEU A 163 21.19 2.90 -13.35
CA LEU A 163 21.40 4.01 -12.43
C LEU A 163 22.16 5.16 -13.10
N LYS A 164 23.17 4.85 -13.91
CA LYS A 164 23.89 5.86 -14.69
C LYS A 164 22.97 6.54 -15.72
N LEU A 165 22.11 5.79 -16.42
CA LEU A 165 21.13 6.35 -17.34
C LEU A 165 20.13 7.25 -16.62
N ILE A 166 19.62 6.82 -15.47
CA ILE A 166 18.74 7.62 -14.60
C ILE A 166 19.43 8.93 -14.20
N GLU A 167 20.68 8.86 -13.74
CA GLU A 167 21.45 10.04 -13.34
C GLU A 167 21.69 11.01 -14.50
N GLU A 168 22.09 10.49 -15.66
CA GLU A 168 22.30 11.28 -16.88
C GLU A 168 21.01 11.95 -17.36
N ASP A 169 19.89 11.23 -17.32
CA ASP A 169 18.59 11.74 -17.72
C ASP A 169 18.07 12.81 -16.74
N ASN A 170 18.07 12.53 -15.43
CA ASN A 170 17.68 13.48 -14.38
C ASN A 170 18.54 14.75 -14.37
N LYS A 171 19.79 14.71 -14.85
CA LYS A 171 20.63 15.90 -15.07
C LYS A 171 20.23 16.67 -16.33
N ALA A 172 19.83 15.95 -17.37
CA ALA A 172 19.63 16.48 -18.71
C ALA A 172 18.22 16.97 -19.01
N CYS A 173 17.23 16.44 -18.29
CA CYS A 173 15.80 16.63 -18.46
C CYS A 173 15.21 17.31 -17.20
N PRO A 174 14.12 18.10 -17.34
CA PRO A 174 13.38 18.58 -16.18
C PRO A 174 12.66 17.41 -15.49
N PRO A 175 12.36 17.53 -14.19
CA PRO A 175 11.41 16.65 -13.56
C PRO A 175 10.02 16.75 -14.23
N LEU A 176 9.39 15.62 -14.51
CA LEU A 176 8.07 15.48 -15.11
C LEU A 176 7.03 15.14 -14.03
N ALA A 177 6.69 16.12 -13.19
CA ALA A 177 5.83 15.90 -12.03
C ALA A 177 4.47 15.29 -12.43
N ASN A 178 3.94 15.67 -13.59
CA ASN A 178 2.70 15.13 -14.16
C ASN A 178 2.75 13.65 -14.56
N LYS A 179 3.93 13.02 -14.46
CA LYS A 179 4.14 11.59 -14.67
C LYS A 179 4.43 10.84 -13.39
N ALA A 180 4.34 11.48 -12.23
CA ALA A 180 4.55 10.86 -10.93
C ALA A 180 3.82 9.50 -10.81
N GLY A 181 4.53 8.49 -10.32
CA GLY A 181 4.04 7.12 -10.15
C GLY A 181 3.93 6.29 -11.44
N THR A 182 4.16 6.86 -12.63
CA THR A 182 4.07 6.11 -13.89
C THR A 182 5.38 5.40 -14.23
N LEU A 183 5.26 4.23 -14.87
CA LEU A 183 6.40 3.47 -15.39
C LEU A 183 7.01 4.24 -16.57
N ALA A 184 8.27 4.65 -16.43
CA ALA A 184 9.02 5.31 -17.48
C ALA A 184 9.57 4.30 -18.50
N PHE A 185 10.20 3.24 -18.01
CA PHE A 185 10.68 2.13 -18.83
C PHE A 185 10.94 0.87 -18.00
N GLN A 186 11.00 -0.27 -18.69
CA GLN A 186 11.41 -1.56 -18.12
C GLN A 186 12.57 -2.16 -18.94
N ALA A 187 13.57 -2.69 -18.22
CA ALA A 187 14.72 -3.37 -18.79
C ALA A 187 14.99 -4.69 -18.04
N GLY A 188 14.49 -5.80 -18.60
CA GLY A 188 14.50 -7.09 -17.91
C GLY A 188 13.67 -7.04 -16.63
N LYS A 189 14.30 -7.35 -15.49
CA LYS A 189 13.69 -7.30 -14.14
C LYS A 189 13.68 -5.91 -13.49
N HIS A 190 14.29 -4.92 -14.13
CA HIS A 190 14.40 -3.58 -13.56
C HIS A 190 13.31 -2.68 -14.14
N LYS A 191 12.49 -2.14 -13.26
CA LYS A 191 11.47 -1.14 -13.59
C LYS A 191 11.92 0.24 -13.12
N VAL A 192 11.69 1.27 -13.92
CA VAL A 192 12.04 2.65 -13.59
C VAL A 192 10.78 3.50 -13.66
N PHE A 193 10.49 4.22 -12.58
CA PHE A 193 9.29 5.05 -12.43
C PHE A 193 9.67 6.52 -12.25
N TYR A 194 8.69 7.40 -12.40
CA TYR A 194 8.81 8.79 -11.94
C TYR A 194 8.43 8.89 -10.46
N ASP A 195 9.27 9.53 -9.65
CA ASP A 195 8.96 9.84 -8.25
C ASP A 195 7.89 10.95 -8.13
N SER A 196 7.49 11.31 -6.90
CA SER A 196 6.49 12.37 -6.66
C SER A 196 6.91 13.75 -7.15
N LYS A 197 8.21 13.95 -7.44
CA LYS A 197 8.77 15.17 -8.01
C LYS A 197 8.95 15.07 -9.53
N GLY A 198 8.62 13.93 -10.13
CA GLY A 198 8.78 13.69 -11.56
C GLY A 198 10.19 13.30 -12.02
N LYS A 199 11.08 12.87 -11.12
CA LYS A 199 12.41 12.36 -11.47
C LYS A 199 12.39 10.86 -11.66
N LEU A 200 13.24 10.34 -12.54
CA LEU A 200 13.40 8.91 -12.70
C LEU A 200 14.02 8.30 -11.45
N THR A 201 13.45 7.19 -10.98
CA THR A 201 13.96 6.38 -9.89
C THR A 201 13.84 4.90 -10.24
N LEU A 202 14.85 4.12 -9.86
CA LEU A 202 14.83 2.67 -10.03
C LEU A 202 13.90 2.08 -8.96
N ALA A 203 12.89 1.31 -9.38
CA ALA A 203 11.99 0.62 -8.46
C ALA A 203 12.75 -0.34 -7.54
N SER A 204 12.20 -0.60 -6.36
CA SER A 204 12.61 -1.78 -5.61
C SER A 204 12.45 -3.03 -6.49
N PRO A 205 13.36 -4.01 -6.41
CA PRO A 205 13.24 -5.24 -7.18
C PRO A 205 11.86 -5.89 -6.96
N ASP A 206 11.28 -6.51 -7.99
CA ASP A 206 9.98 -7.19 -7.90
C ASP A 206 10.00 -8.44 -6.99
N ARG A 207 11.14 -8.76 -6.38
CA ARG A 207 11.38 -9.94 -5.52
C ARG A 207 12.38 -9.63 -4.41
N LYS A 208 12.40 -10.47 -3.37
CA LYS A 208 13.42 -10.46 -2.31
C LYS A 208 14.81 -10.56 -2.93
N ALA A 209 15.71 -9.69 -2.48
CA ALA A 209 17.12 -9.68 -2.86
C ALA A 209 17.97 -10.01 -1.63
N THR A 210 18.84 -11.00 -1.78
CA THR A 210 19.62 -11.56 -0.68
C THR A 210 21.11 -11.59 -0.98
N VAL A 211 21.90 -11.67 0.09
CA VAL A 211 23.34 -11.99 0.06
C VAL A 211 23.62 -13.06 1.10
N PRO A 212 24.65 -13.92 0.96
CA PRO A 212 25.01 -14.83 2.02
C PRO A 212 25.21 -14.10 3.35
N ILE A 213 24.54 -14.54 4.43
CA ILE A 213 24.68 -13.98 5.79
C ILE A 213 26.13 -14.04 6.27
N GLU A 214 26.93 -14.96 5.73
CA GLU A 214 28.38 -15.02 5.96
C GLU A 214 29.12 -13.73 5.57
N GLN A 215 28.60 -12.92 4.65
CA GLN A 215 29.17 -11.62 4.31
C GLN A 215 29.06 -10.60 5.47
N ALA A 216 28.25 -10.89 6.49
CA ALA A 216 28.22 -10.15 7.76
C ALA A 216 29.34 -10.54 8.74
N ARG A 217 30.20 -11.54 8.44
CA ARG A 217 31.33 -12.00 9.29
C ARG A 217 32.51 -11.02 9.46
N ASN A 218 32.39 -9.79 8.98
CA ASN A 218 33.48 -8.83 9.07
C ASN A 218 33.68 -8.25 10.49
N ASN A 219 32.81 -8.60 11.45
CA ASN A 219 33.02 -8.26 12.86
C ASN A 219 33.98 -9.26 13.50
N LYS A 220 35.25 -8.90 13.66
CA LYS A 220 36.29 -9.80 14.20
C LYS A 220 36.79 -9.35 15.57
N LYS A 221 37.08 -10.33 16.44
CA LYS A 221 37.68 -10.11 17.78
C LYS A 221 36.87 -9.13 18.65
N LEU A 222 35.54 -9.23 18.60
CA LEU A 222 34.68 -8.34 19.36
C LEU A 222 34.88 -8.53 20.87
N LYS A 223 34.97 -7.41 21.59
CA LYS A 223 35.05 -7.34 23.04
C LYS A 223 33.66 -7.54 23.67
N PRO A 224 33.55 -8.10 24.89
CA PRO A 224 32.26 -8.18 25.59
C PRO A 224 31.50 -6.85 25.65
N ALA A 225 32.19 -5.74 25.89
CA ALA A 225 31.60 -4.40 25.87
C ALA A 225 31.00 -3.99 24.52
N GLN A 226 31.56 -4.46 23.39
CA GLN A 226 31.00 -4.21 22.06
C GLN A 226 29.76 -5.06 21.82
N VAL A 227 29.72 -6.30 22.34
CA VAL A 227 28.52 -7.14 22.30
C VAL A 227 27.40 -6.52 23.15
N ALA A 228 27.72 -6.06 24.36
CA ALA A 228 26.79 -5.32 25.20
C ALA A 228 26.28 -4.04 24.52
N GLN A 229 27.12 -3.33 23.78
CA GLN A 229 26.70 -2.15 22.99
C GLN A 229 25.69 -2.51 21.89
N MET A 230 25.82 -3.66 21.24
CA MET A 230 24.85 -4.12 20.25
C MET A 230 23.50 -4.45 20.89
N ILE A 231 23.52 -5.11 22.06
CA ILE A 231 22.31 -5.40 22.85
C ILE A 231 21.66 -4.09 23.33
N GLN A 232 22.45 -3.14 23.85
CA GLN A 232 21.93 -1.83 24.22
C GLN A 232 21.28 -1.10 23.03
N THR A 233 21.80 -1.29 21.82
CA THR A 233 21.20 -0.68 20.62
C THR A 233 19.81 -1.27 20.31
N LEU A 234 19.59 -2.56 20.60
CA LEU A 234 18.24 -3.16 20.53
C LEU A 234 17.30 -2.48 21.53
N HIS A 235 17.74 -2.37 22.79
CA HIS A 235 16.97 -1.67 23.83
C HIS A 235 16.65 -0.23 23.46
N ASP A 236 17.64 0.54 23.00
CA ASP A 236 17.46 1.94 22.56
C ASP A 236 16.38 2.07 21.46
N VAL A 237 16.23 1.05 20.59
CA VAL A 237 15.27 1.06 19.47
C VAL A 237 13.90 0.51 19.86
N VAL A 238 13.82 -0.42 20.80
CA VAL A 238 12.58 -1.16 21.09
C VAL A 238 11.95 -0.74 22.40
N ASP A 239 12.76 -0.44 23.42
CA ASP A 239 12.24 -0.09 24.73
C ASP A 239 11.37 1.18 24.61
N ASN A 240 10.18 1.12 25.23
CA ASN A 240 9.17 2.18 25.21
C ASN A 240 8.59 2.54 23.82
N THR A 241 8.87 1.74 22.79
CA THR A 241 8.38 1.95 21.43
C THR A 241 7.17 1.04 21.16
N PRO A 242 5.97 1.58 20.84
CA PRO A 242 4.80 0.75 20.59
C PRO A 242 4.92 -0.04 19.28
N TYR A 243 4.27 -1.20 19.23
CA TYR A 243 4.09 -1.92 17.98
C TYR A 243 3.09 -1.15 17.10
N ASN A 244 3.46 -0.94 15.83
CA ASN A 244 2.65 -0.19 14.86
C ASN A 244 2.85 -0.73 13.46
N ASN A 245 1.79 -1.27 12.85
CA ASN A 245 1.81 -1.72 11.46
C ASN A 245 0.97 -0.83 10.52
N VAL A 246 0.45 0.29 11.05
CA VAL A 246 -0.36 1.31 10.35
C VAL A 246 0.52 2.21 9.47
N GLY A 247 1.69 2.60 9.99
CA GLY A 247 2.60 3.55 9.35
C GLY A 247 2.90 3.29 7.87
N PRO A 248 3.28 2.07 7.45
CA PRO A 248 3.59 1.76 6.05
C PRO A 248 2.44 2.06 5.08
N MET A 249 1.21 1.70 5.47
CA MET A 249 0.04 1.96 4.62
C MET A 249 -0.25 3.45 4.52
N LEU A 250 -0.12 4.20 5.61
CA LEU A 250 -0.34 5.64 5.59
C LEU A 250 0.74 6.39 4.80
N GLU A 251 2.01 5.94 4.82
CA GLU A 251 3.04 6.50 3.95
C GLU A 251 2.80 6.18 2.47
N PHE A 252 2.22 5.02 2.15
CA PHE A 252 1.78 4.73 0.79
C PHE A 252 0.61 5.65 0.37
N MET A 253 -0.39 5.84 1.23
CA MET A 253 -1.50 6.78 0.95
C MET A 253 -1.01 8.22 0.77
N LYS A 254 -0.05 8.65 1.59
CA LYS A 254 0.63 9.93 1.41
C LYS A 254 1.30 10.03 0.04
N PHE A 255 2.11 9.03 -0.32
CA PHE A 255 2.77 8.99 -1.63
C PHE A 255 1.75 9.08 -2.77
N PHE A 256 0.65 8.33 -2.67
CA PHE A 256 -0.41 8.35 -3.66
C PHE A 256 -1.05 9.74 -3.78
N ARG A 257 -1.45 10.37 -2.67
CA ARG A 257 -2.02 11.73 -2.65
C ARG A 257 -1.09 12.77 -3.29
N GLU A 258 0.19 12.73 -2.93
CA GLU A 258 1.18 13.68 -3.46
C GLU A 258 1.44 13.46 -4.95
N ALA A 259 1.49 12.21 -5.40
CA ALA A 259 1.68 11.87 -6.80
C ALA A 259 0.42 12.18 -7.65
N SER A 260 -0.78 11.89 -7.14
CA SER A 260 -2.04 12.12 -7.85
C SER A 260 -2.38 13.60 -8.01
N THR A 261 -1.91 14.46 -7.09
CA THR A 261 -1.98 15.93 -7.24
C THR A 261 -1.35 16.40 -8.55
N ASN A 262 -0.25 15.76 -8.96
CA ASN A 262 0.44 16.10 -10.21
C ASN A 262 -0.03 15.23 -11.38
N ASN A 263 -0.43 13.98 -11.12
CA ASN A 263 -0.91 13.03 -12.11
C ASN A 263 -2.31 12.49 -11.73
N PRO A 264 -3.40 13.19 -12.06
CA PRO A 264 -4.75 12.77 -11.68
C PRO A 264 -5.20 11.43 -12.28
N GLU A 265 -4.54 10.93 -13.32
CA GLU A 265 -4.82 9.63 -13.94
C GLU A 265 -4.08 8.46 -13.26
N LEU A 266 -3.24 8.74 -12.25
CA LEU A 266 -2.50 7.71 -11.54
C LEU A 266 -3.45 6.77 -10.81
N THR A 267 -3.35 5.48 -11.09
CA THR A 267 -4.11 4.46 -10.33
C THR A 267 -3.34 4.03 -9.08
N LEU A 268 -4.07 3.55 -8.06
CA LEU A 268 -3.44 2.99 -6.86
C LEU A 268 -2.49 1.83 -7.16
N SER A 269 -2.83 0.96 -8.12
CA SER A 269 -1.96 -0.14 -8.51
C SER A 269 -0.62 0.35 -9.07
N GLN A 270 -0.65 1.39 -9.93
CA GLN A 270 0.57 2.00 -10.46
C GLN A 270 1.38 2.68 -9.37
N ALA A 271 0.70 3.43 -8.49
CA ALA A 271 1.34 4.07 -7.35
C ALA A 271 1.97 3.05 -6.40
N PHE A 272 1.29 1.92 -6.16
CA PHE A 272 1.82 0.85 -5.33
C PHE A 272 3.06 0.26 -5.96
N GLU A 273 3.08 -0.02 -7.27
CA GLU A 273 4.30 -0.49 -7.95
C GLU A 273 5.47 0.50 -7.82
N ALA A 274 5.22 1.80 -7.97
CA ALA A 274 6.22 2.86 -7.85
C ALA A 274 6.69 3.11 -6.40
N HIS A 275 5.86 2.81 -5.40
CA HIS A 275 6.15 3.11 -3.99
C HIS A 275 7.34 2.32 -3.48
N GLN A 276 8.25 3.01 -2.78
CA GLN A 276 9.41 2.46 -2.11
C GLN A 276 9.30 2.72 -0.62
N SER A 277 9.05 1.67 0.15
CA SER A 277 8.96 1.79 1.60
C SER A 277 10.35 1.80 2.22
N SER A 278 10.60 2.72 3.15
CA SER A 278 11.84 2.76 3.93
C SER A 278 11.52 2.48 5.40
N PRO A 279 11.82 1.27 5.91
CA PRO A 279 11.64 0.90 7.32
C PRO A 279 12.15 1.97 8.29
N GLU A 280 13.36 2.48 8.05
CA GLU A 280 14.02 3.48 8.90
C GLU A 280 13.25 4.80 8.94
N GLN A 281 12.80 5.31 7.78
CA GLN A 281 12.04 6.56 7.72
C GLN A 281 10.66 6.42 8.36
N VAL A 282 10.02 5.25 8.24
CA VAL A 282 8.76 4.97 8.93
C VAL A 282 8.98 4.96 10.44
N TYR A 283 10.01 4.26 10.93
CA TYR A 283 10.36 4.26 12.35
C TYR A 283 10.61 5.69 12.86
N ASP A 284 11.46 6.46 12.18
CA ASP A 284 11.84 7.80 12.62
C ASP A 284 10.66 8.78 12.65
N LYS A 285 9.64 8.56 11.80
CA LYS A 285 8.44 9.41 11.74
C LYS A 285 7.41 9.04 12.79
N TYR A 286 7.16 7.74 13.00
CA TYR A 286 6.09 7.25 13.88
C TYR A 286 6.60 6.86 15.26
N HIS A 287 7.92 6.85 15.50
CA HIS A 287 8.56 6.31 16.70
C HIS A 287 7.94 4.98 17.12
N SER A 288 7.73 4.09 16.13
CA SER A 288 7.03 2.80 16.26
C SER A 288 7.17 1.97 15.00
N GLY A 289 6.87 0.67 15.08
CA GLY A 289 6.99 -0.21 13.92
C GLY A 289 6.48 -1.63 14.14
N ASP A 290 6.47 -2.42 13.06
CA ASP A 290 6.41 -3.87 13.10
C ASP A 290 7.83 -4.47 13.01
N CYS A 291 7.94 -5.79 13.04
CA CYS A 291 9.24 -6.48 13.03
C CYS A 291 10.14 -6.09 11.83
N VAL A 292 9.56 -5.78 10.67
CA VAL A 292 10.31 -5.35 9.49
C VAL A 292 10.84 -3.92 9.68
N ILE A 293 10.02 -3.04 10.25
CA ILE A 293 10.42 -1.67 10.60
C ILE A 293 11.57 -1.68 11.63
N PHE A 294 11.40 -2.42 12.73
CA PHE A 294 12.42 -2.53 13.78
C PHE A 294 13.72 -3.15 13.28
N ALA A 295 13.66 -4.26 12.53
CA ALA A 295 14.87 -4.91 12.00
C ALA A 295 15.64 -4.00 11.02
N GLY A 296 14.92 -3.19 10.24
CA GLY A 296 15.51 -2.17 9.38
C GLY A 296 16.22 -1.08 10.18
N LYS A 297 15.52 -0.49 11.16
CA LYS A 297 16.07 0.55 12.04
C LYS A 297 17.30 0.04 12.80
N LEU A 298 17.20 -1.13 13.42
CA LEU A 298 18.29 -1.71 14.21
C LEU A 298 19.53 -2.00 13.35
N LYS A 299 19.36 -2.54 12.14
CA LYS A 299 20.48 -2.72 11.20
C LYS A 299 21.16 -1.38 10.87
N SER A 300 20.39 -0.32 10.67
CA SER A 300 20.90 1.03 10.36
C SER A 300 21.72 1.58 11.53
N GLU A 301 21.19 1.50 12.76
CA GLU A 301 21.87 1.96 13.99
C GLU A 301 23.16 1.19 14.27
N LEU A 302 23.14 -0.15 14.11
CA LEU A 302 24.33 -0.98 14.23
C LEU A 302 25.39 -0.62 13.18
N SER A 303 24.96 -0.37 11.94
CA SER A 303 25.84 0.03 10.84
C SER A 303 26.49 1.40 11.09
N ALA A 304 25.73 2.36 11.63
CA ALA A 304 26.25 3.67 12.03
C ALA A 304 27.31 3.56 13.15
N ARG A 305 27.18 2.56 14.02
CA ARG A 305 28.15 2.22 15.07
C ARG A 305 29.33 1.36 14.59
N GLY A 306 29.38 1.05 13.28
CA GLY A 306 30.47 0.31 12.64
C GLY A 306 30.33 -1.22 12.66
N PHE A 307 29.20 -1.74 13.16
CA PHE A 307 28.91 -3.18 13.13
C PHE A 307 28.29 -3.59 11.80
N LYS A 308 28.69 -4.76 11.30
CA LYS A 308 28.05 -5.36 10.13
C LYS A 308 26.89 -6.24 10.58
N ALA A 309 25.68 -5.88 10.19
CA ALA A 309 24.45 -6.61 10.47
C ALA A 309 23.74 -7.00 9.17
N ALA A 310 23.07 -8.14 9.19
CA ALA A 310 22.16 -8.62 8.16
C ALA A 310 20.72 -8.66 8.71
N ILE A 311 19.74 -8.76 7.82
CA ILE A 311 18.35 -9.04 8.20
C ILE A 311 18.04 -10.46 7.76
N ALA A 312 17.54 -11.29 8.67
CA ALA A 312 17.04 -12.62 8.35
C ALA A 312 15.51 -12.60 8.33
N GLY A 313 14.90 -13.29 7.36
CA GLY A 313 13.45 -13.34 7.18
C GLY A 313 12.86 -14.68 7.57
N GLN A 314 12.02 -14.71 8.60
CA GLN A 314 11.42 -15.90 9.20
C GLN A 314 10.00 -16.14 8.68
N TYR A 315 9.60 -17.42 8.63
CA TYR A 315 8.21 -17.80 8.55
C TYR A 315 7.61 -17.86 9.96
N THR A 316 6.48 -17.21 10.17
CA THR A 316 5.76 -17.23 11.45
C THR A 316 4.26 -17.24 11.21
N GLY A 317 3.46 -17.75 12.13
CA GLY A 317 1.99 -17.78 12.03
C GLY A 317 1.32 -16.48 12.47
N THR A 318 1.71 -15.32 11.91
CA THR A 318 1.28 -13.99 12.41
C THR A 318 -0.24 -13.77 12.36
N ALA A 319 -0.78 -13.06 13.35
CA ALA A 319 -2.22 -12.78 13.47
C ALA A 319 -2.79 -11.96 12.29
N TRP A 320 -1.99 -11.08 11.69
CA TRP A 320 -2.36 -10.29 10.50
C TRP A 320 -2.36 -11.12 9.21
N ALA A 321 -1.75 -12.29 9.24
CA ALA A 321 -1.74 -13.25 8.14
C ALA A 321 -2.91 -14.26 8.24
N ARG A 322 -3.85 -14.06 9.17
CA ARG A 322 -5.03 -14.90 9.36
C ARG A 322 -6.31 -14.19 8.90
N PRO A 323 -7.38 -14.94 8.59
CA PRO A 323 -8.73 -14.40 8.45
C PRO A 323 -9.11 -13.46 9.60
N PRO A 324 -9.78 -12.32 9.35
CA PRO A 324 -10.27 -11.42 10.40
C PRO A 324 -11.46 -12.01 11.18
N LEU A 325 -11.79 -13.28 10.94
CA LEU A 325 -12.91 -13.95 11.59
C LEU A 325 -12.40 -14.55 12.90
N PRO A 326 -13.16 -14.41 14.00
CA PRO A 326 -12.73 -14.94 15.28
C PRO A 326 -12.61 -16.47 15.22
N GLU A 327 -11.55 -16.99 15.83
CA GLU A 327 -11.26 -18.42 15.86
C GLU A 327 -12.28 -19.16 16.73
N THR A 328 -12.87 -20.24 16.21
CA THR A 328 -13.71 -21.18 16.96
C THR A 328 -12.94 -22.40 17.45
N SER A 329 -11.83 -22.76 16.80
CA SER A 329 -11.10 -24.02 17.02
C SER A 329 -9.58 -23.91 17.03
N GLY A 330 -8.99 -22.70 16.94
CA GLY A 330 -7.55 -22.46 17.04
C GLY A 330 -6.69 -23.03 15.89
N ASN A 331 -7.30 -23.63 14.85
CA ASN A 331 -6.61 -24.43 13.84
C ASN A 331 -6.39 -23.76 12.47
N PHE A 332 -6.56 -22.43 12.35
CA PHE A 332 -6.53 -21.80 11.02
C PHE A 332 -5.14 -21.45 10.51
N SER A 333 -4.96 -21.80 9.24
CA SER A 333 -3.80 -21.53 8.40
C SER A 333 -3.74 -20.07 7.97
N ILE A 334 -2.53 -19.64 7.64
CA ILE A 334 -2.26 -18.34 7.05
C ILE A 334 -2.97 -18.21 5.69
N TRP A 335 -3.37 -17.00 5.31
CA TRP A 335 -3.80 -16.68 3.95
C TRP A 335 -2.81 -17.27 2.94
N LYS A 336 -3.21 -18.26 2.16
CA LYS A 336 -2.31 -18.87 1.16
C LYS A 336 -1.73 -17.83 0.18
N GLY A 337 -2.50 -16.80 -0.16
CA GLY A 337 -2.05 -15.68 -0.99
C GLY A 337 -1.03 -14.76 -0.30
N TYR A 338 -1.00 -14.70 1.03
CA TYR A 338 -0.04 -13.89 1.78
C TYR A 338 1.36 -14.50 1.77
N ASP A 339 1.49 -15.82 1.90
CA ASP A 339 2.78 -16.51 1.81
C ASP A 339 3.45 -16.28 0.45
N GLN A 340 2.66 -16.35 -0.61
CA GLN A 340 3.12 -16.06 -1.96
C GLN A 340 3.53 -14.59 -2.13
N ALA A 341 2.73 -13.66 -1.59
CA ALA A 341 3.01 -12.24 -1.69
C ALA A 341 4.27 -11.84 -0.92
N THR A 342 4.49 -12.40 0.27
CA THR A 342 5.63 -12.10 1.15
C THR A 342 6.87 -12.94 0.87
N GLU A 343 6.82 -13.82 -0.13
CA GLU A 343 7.91 -14.76 -0.45
C GLU A 343 8.33 -15.60 0.78
N ASN A 344 7.34 -16.00 1.58
CA ASN A 344 7.46 -16.70 2.86
C ASN A 344 8.20 -15.93 3.98
N VAL A 345 8.35 -14.60 3.85
CA VAL A 345 8.94 -13.75 4.90
C VAL A 345 7.87 -12.99 5.66
N GLN A 346 7.47 -13.53 6.81
CA GLN A 346 6.44 -12.96 7.66
C GLN A 346 6.97 -12.23 8.89
N HIS A 347 8.21 -12.52 9.27
CA HIS A 347 8.91 -11.86 10.36
C HIS A 347 10.35 -11.57 9.97
N CYS A 348 10.94 -10.57 10.59
CA CYS A 348 12.32 -10.17 10.33
C CYS A 348 13.03 -9.93 11.64
N CYS A 349 14.28 -10.41 11.74
CA CYS A 349 15.18 -10.10 12.83
C CYS A 349 16.52 -9.59 12.28
N THR A 350 17.27 -8.87 13.12
CA THR A 350 18.61 -8.41 12.77
C THR A 350 19.63 -9.42 13.28
N VAL A 351 20.52 -9.88 12.40
CA VAL A 351 21.54 -10.88 12.72
C VAL A 351 22.93 -10.27 12.60
N VAL A 352 23.75 -10.48 13.62
CA VAL A 352 25.17 -10.13 13.62
C VAL A 352 26.00 -11.39 13.77
N ARG A 353 26.82 -11.70 12.77
CA ARG A 353 27.88 -12.72 12.89
C ARG A 353 29.18 -12.07 13.32
N TYR A 354 29.85 -12.64 14.31
CA TYR A 354 31.12 -12.11 14.81
C TYR A 354 32.05 -13.20 15.31
N SER A 355 33.35 -12.94 15.37
CA SER A 355 34.26 -13.72 16.19
C SER A 355 34.55 -13.01 17.50
N ASP A 356 34.52 -13.73 18.61
CA ASP A 356 34.83 -13.16 19.92
C ASP A 356 36.35 -12.94 20.09
N ARG A 357 36.77 -12.46 21.27
CA ARG A 357 38.19 -12.23 21.56
C ARG A 357 39.06 -13.50 21.49
N LYS A 358 38.47 -14.68 21.71
CA LYS A 358 39.15 -15.98 21.60
C LYS A 358 39.21 -16.47 20.15
N GLY A 359 38.54 -15.78 19.23
CA GLY A 359 38.45 -16.14 17.83
C GLY A 359 37.36 -17.16 17.53
N GLU A 360 36.48 -17.45 18.50
CA GLU A 360 35.36 -18.35 18.31
C GLU A 360 34.25 -17.64 17.53
N ASP A 361 33.70 -18.30 16.52
CA ASP A 361 32.59 -17.78 15.74
C ASP A 361 31.30 -17.81 16.57
N ARG A 362 30.57 -16.69 16.56
CA ARG A 362 29.35 -16.44 17.29
C ARG A 362 28.31 -15.79 16.39
N VAL A 363 27.04 -15.96 16.76
CA VAL A 363 25.90 -15.32 16.13
C VAL A 363 25.08 -14.64 17.22
N LEU A 364 24.66 -13.41 16.94
CA LEU A 364 23.72 -12.66 17.77
C LEU A 364 22.49 -12.38 16.92
N ALA A 365 21.37 -13.02 17.27
CA ALA A 365 20.05 -12.69 16.72
C ALA A 365 19.38 -11.67 17.64
N LEU A 366 19.08 -10.49 17.09
CA LEU A 366 18.39 -9.40 17.76
C LEU A 366 16.97 -9.35 17.20
N ASP A 367 16.02 -9.80 18.02
CA ASP A 367 14.63 -9.97 17.63
C ASP A 367 13.72 -9.08 18.49
N THR A 368 12.66 -8.57 17.88
CA THR A 368 11.57 -7.87 18.53
C THR A 368 10.39 -8.83 18.62
N TRP A 369 10.48 -9.82 19.52
CA TRP A 369 9.41 -10.79 19.71
C TRP A 369 8.29 -10.15 20.54
N ALA A 370 7.08 -10.08 19.97
CA ALA A 370 5.87 -9.75 20.69
C ALA A 370 5.17 -11.06 21.08
N GLY A 371 5.39 -11.53 22.30
CA GLY A 371 4.69 -12.70 22.81
C GLY A 371 5.46 -13.46 23.88
N ASP A 372 5.24 -13.07 25.13
CA ASP A 372 4.73 -13.99 26.15
C ASP A 372 3.81 -13.19 27.10
N ASN A 373 2.69 -13.81 27.51
CA ASN A 373 1.63 -13.20 28.34
C ASN A 373 1.99 -13.11 29.83
N GLU A 374 3.28 -13.15 30.16
CA GLU A 374 3.77 -12.82 31.51
C GLU A 374 4.54 -11.51 31.41
N PRO A 375 4.56 -10.67 32.48
CA PRO A 375 5.64 -9.71 32.65
C PRO A 375 6.91 -10.55 32.82
N ALA A 376 7.44 -11.07 31.72
CA ALA A 376 8.81 -11.49 31.70
C ALA A 376 9.56 -10.24 32.16
N ASP A 377 10.32 -10.39 33.24
CA ASP A 377 11.29 -9.38 33.63
C ASP A 377 11.92 -8.83 32.34
N TYR A 378 11.98 -7.51 32.22
CA TYR A 378 12.45 -6.78 31.03
C TYR A 378 13.81 -7.27 30.48
N ASP A 379 14.47 -8.19 31.20
CA ASP A 379 15.59 -9.04 30.82
C ASP A 379 15.31 -10.13 29.76
N SER A 380 14.05 -10.36 29.33
CA SER A 380 13.73 -11.46 28.38
C SER A 380 13.73 -11.07 26.89
N PHE A 381 14.49 -10.05 26.48
CA PHE A 381 14.92 -10.00 25.09
C PHE A 381 15.84 -11.19 24.84
N SER A 382 15.32 -12.23 24.22
CA SER A 382 16.09 -13.41 23.93
C SER A 382 17.09 -13.10 22.81
N ALA A 383 18.34 -12.78 23.19
CA ALA A 383 19.49 -12.92 22.33
C ALA A 383 19.78 -14.42 22.15
N TRP A 384 19.10 -15.07 21.20
CA TRP A 384 19.37 -16.47 20.93
C TRP A 384 20.76 -16.61 20.31
N THR A 385 21.60 -17.44 20.94
CA THR A 385 22.87 -17.87 20.35
C THR A 385 22.69 -19.04 19.39
N ASP A 386 21.47 -19.56 19.22
CA ASP A 386 21.17 -20.71 18.36
C ASP A 386 19.89 -20.49 17.54
N MET A 387 19.98 -20.65 16.22
CA MET A 387 18.91 -20.35 15.25
C MET A 387 18.49 -21.62 14.49
N SER A 388 17.91 -22.60 15.19
CA SER A 388 17.52 -23.90 14.63
C SER A 388 16.04 -24.00 14.22
N GLY A 389 15.36 -22.87 13.97
CA GLY A 389 13.95 -22.85 13.57
C GLY A 389 13.69 -22.06 12.29
N ALA A 390 13.31 -22.77 11.22
CA ALA A 390 12.63 -22.30 9.99
C ALA A 390 13.06 -20.95 9.40
N LEU A 391 14.17 -20.92 8.66
CA LEU A 391 14.73 -19.71 8.10
C LEU A 391 15.56 -19.97 6.85
N ASP A 392 15.50 -19.02 5.90
CA ASP A 392 16.58 -18.73 4.96
C ASP A 392 17.77 -18.10 5.73
N THR A 393 18.28 -18.78 6.77
CA THR A 393 19.36 -18.29 7.68
C THR A 393 20.70 -18.14 6.97
N THR A 394 20.80 -18.70 5.77
CA THR A 394 21.96 -18.59 4.89
C THR A 394 22.04 -17.23 4.22
N GLU A 395 20.93 -16.47 4.19
CA GLU A 395 20.78 -15.30 3.34
C GLU A 395 20.26 -14.08 4.10
N GLY A 396 20.97 -12.95 3.93
CA GLY A 396 20.64 -11.66 4.49
C GLY A 396 19.88 -10.82 3.47
N ILE A 397 18.68 -10.38 3.85
CA ILE A 397 17.82 -9.54 3.03
C ILE A 397 18.46 -8.16 2.87
N THR A 398 18.64 -7.74 1.63
CA THR A 398 19.29 -6.47 1.26
C THR A 398 18.27 -5.37 0.93
N ASN A 399 17.09 -5.74 0.44
CA ASN A 399 16.01 -4.82 0.06
C ASN A 399 14.81 -4.92 1.02
N ILE A 400 15.02 -4.73 2.32
CA ILE A 400 13.96 -4.89 3.35
C ILE A 400 12.68 -4.07 3.07
N GLY A 401 12.79 -2.91 2.41
CA GLY A 401 11.64 -2.13 1.96
C GLY A 401 10.68 -2.89 1.04
N HIS A 402 11.18 -3.83 0.22
CA HIS A 402 10.35 -4.73 -0.57
C HIS A 402 9.53 -5.67 0.30
N ILE A 403 10.14 -6.26 1.34
CA ILE A 403 9.42 -7.12 2.30
C ILE A 403 8.31 -6.32 3.00
N LEU A 404 8.64 -5.10 3.48
CA LEU A 404 7.66 -4.23 4.13
C LEU A 404 6.46 -3.94 3.21
N LYS A 405 6.74 -3.58 1.96
CA LYS A 405 5.74 -3.33 0.92
C LYS A 405 4.90 -4.58 0.63
N MET A 406 5.51 -5.75 0.52
CA MET A 406 4.78 -6.99 0.25
C MET A 406 3.88 -7.40 1.43
N GLN A 407 4.32 -7.21 2.67
CA GLN A 407 3.48 -7.45 3.84
C GLN A 407 2.23 -6.57 3.86
N MET A 408 2.29 -5.34 3.32
CA MET A 408 1.10 -4.49 3.21
C MET A 408 -0.05 -5.15 2.43
N ARG A 409 0.26 -6.04 1.46
CA ARG A 409 -0.77 -6.70 0.64
C ARG A 409 -1.67 -7.65 1.44
N GLY A 410 -1.22 -8.14 2.60
CA GLY A 410 -2.05 -8.96 3.50
C GLY A 410 -2.72 -8.21 4.63
N LYS A 411 -2.39 -6.93 4.85
CA LYS A 411 -2.87 -6.15 5.99
C LYS A 411 -4.31 -5.66 5.78
N SER A 412 -5.27 -6.56 5.95
CA SER A 412 -6.71 -6.23 6.00
C SER A 412 -7.11 -5.44 7.25
N LYS A 413 -6.33 -5.60 8.32
CA LYS A 413 -6.44 -4.88 9.56
C LYS A 413 -5.07 -4.35 9.96
N MET A 414 -5.02 -3.06 10.26
CA MET A 414 -3.83 -2.39 10.78
C MET A 414 -4.08 -1.98 12.22
N ILE A 415 -3.09 -2.16 13.08
CA ILE A 415 -3.20 -1.93 14.52
C ILE A 415 -1.99 -1.21 15.07
N LEU A 416 -2.24 -0.51 16.17
CA LEU A 416 -1.23 -0.06 17.10
C LEU A 416 -1.50 -0.73 18.46
N MET A 417 -0.46 -1.34 19.02
CA MET A 417 -0.52 -1.98 20.34
C MET A 417 0.20 -1.07 21.36
N GLY A 418 -0.28 -1.07 22.60
CA GLY A 418 0.32 -0.26 23.68
C GLY A 418 1.78 -0.64 24.00
N LYS A 419 2.42 0.11 24.92
CA LYS A 419 3.84 0.03 25.33
C LYS A 419 4.36 -1.34 25.88
N ALA A 420 3.63 -2.42 25.71
CA ALA A 420 4.08 -3.78 26.06
C ALA A 420 3.61 -4.85 25.06
N GLY A 421 3.07 -4.48 23.89
CA GLY A 421 2.59 -5.45 22.91
C GLY A 421 1.42 -6.33 23.38
N MET A 422 0.82 -6.06 24.55
CA MET A 422 -0.15 -6.99 25.17
C MET A 422 -1.61 -6.77 24.74
N GLN A 423 -1.99 -5.58 24.27
CA GLN A 423 -3.34 -5.31 23.76
C GLN A 423 -3.33 -4.30 22.62
N GLU A 424 -4.09 -4.60 21.57
CA GLU A 424 -4.51 -3.63 20.56
C GLU A 424 -5.11 -2.41 21.26
N GLN A 425 -4.81 -1.20 20.81
CA GLN A 425 -5.38 0.03 21.38
C GLN A 425 -6.14 0.80 20.31
N PHE A 426 -5.56 0.88 19.11
CA PHE A 426 -6.05 1.59 17.95
C PHE A 426 -6.03 0.67 16.73
N GLY A 427 -7.04 0.77 15.87
CA GLY A 427 -7.15 -0.05 14.67
C GLY A 427 -7.80 0.64 13.49
N ILE A 428 -7.38 0.24 12.29
CA ILE A 428 -8.04 0.52 11.01
C ILE A 428 -8.39 -0.85 10.39
N ASP A 429 -9.68 -1.12 10.26
CA ASP A 429 -10.20 -2.38 9.72
C ASP A 429 -10.82 -2.10 8.34
N LEU A 430 -10.17 -2.57 7.28
CA LEU A 430 -10.63 -2.36 5.90
C LEU A 430 -11.79 -3.28 5.51
N ILE A 431 -12.01 -4.35 6.29
CA ILE A 431 -13.08 -5.32 6.08
C ILE A 431 -14.37 -4.82 6.72
N ARG A 432 -14.29 -4.30 7.95
CA ARG A 432 -15.40 -3.62 8.62
C ARG A 432 -15.58 -2.18 8.14
N GLY A 433 -14.57 -1.60 7.51
CA GLY A 433 -14.61 -0.27 6.92
C GLY A 433 -14.61 0.85 7.96
N ASN A 434 -13.82 0.73 9.03
CA ASN A 434 -13.77 1.75 10.08
C ASN A 434 -12.38 1.94 10.69
N ILE A 435 -12.17 3.15 11.22
CA ILE A 435 -11.11 3.48 12.17
C ILE A 435 -11.70 3.47 13.58
N TYR A 436 -11.01 2.90 14.56
CA TYR A 436 -11.54 2.78 15.92
C TYR A 436 -10.46 2.80 17.00
N LEU A 437 -10.92 3.07 18.22
CA LEU A 437 -10.16 2.93 19.45
C LEU A 437 -10.91 2.00 20.39
N ASN A 438 -10.23 1.01 20.95
CA ASN A 438 -10.87 0.12 21.92
C ASN A 438 -10.84 0.74 23.34
N THR A 439 -11.49 0.07 24.29
CA THR A 439 -11.60 0.56 25.68
C THR A 439 -10.23 0.79 26.33
N GLY A 440 -9.24 -0.07 26.07
CA GLY A 440 -7.88 0.07 26.61
C GLY A 440 -7.12 1.26 25.99
N GLY A 441 -7.31 1.49 24.69
CA GLY A 441 -6.77 2.66 23.99
C GLY A 441 -7.40 3.97 24.44
N ALA A 442 -8.70 3.98 24.70
CA ALA A 442 -9.45 5.18 25.12
C ALA A 442 -9.18 5.60 26.57
N LYS A 443 -8.83 4.65 27.44
CA LYS A 443 -8.66 4.92 28.88
C LYS A 443 -7.60 6.01 29.12
N GLY A 444 -8.00 7.09 29.79
CA GLY A 444 -7.11 8.20 30.17
C GLY A 444 -6.77 9.17 29.04
N LEU A 445 -7.52 9.16 27.94
CA LEU A 445 -7.47 10.20 26.91
C LEU A 445 -8.68 11.12 27.09
N ASP A 446 -8.41 12.38 27.41
CA ASP A 446 -9.43 13.43 27.48
C ASP A 446 -9.66 14.04 26.09
N GLY A 447 -10.84 14.61 25.84
CA GLY A 447 -11.13 15.29 24.58
C GLY A 447 -11.41 14.38 23.38
N LEU A 448 -11.54 13.06 23.57
CA LEU A 448 -11.88 12.13 22.49
C LEU A 448 -13.33 12.34 22.01
N PRO A 449 -13.59 12.41 20.69
CA PRO A 449 -14.94 12.49 20.14
C PRO A 449 -15.58 11.09 20.08
N LEU A 450 -16.31 10.71 21.12
CA LEU A 450 -16.95 9.39 21.21
C LEU A 450 -18.30 9.36 20.50
N GLY A 451 -18.65 8.21 19.89
CA GLY A 451 -20.01 7.99 19.39
C GLY A 451 -21.01 7.72 20.53
N ALA A 452 -22.29 7.57 20.19
CA ALA A 452 -23.36 7.30 21.17
C ALA A 452 -23.14 6.02 22.01
N SER A 453 -22.33 5.08 21.52
CA SER A 453 -21.95 3.85 22.25
C SER A 453 -20.84 4.07 23.29
N GLY A 454 -20.36 5.31 23.47
CA GLY A 454 -19.22 5.64 24.32
C GLY A 454 -17.87 5.16 23.76
N ARG A 455 -17.82 4.84 22.46
CA ARG A 455 -16.61 4.35 21.78
C ARG A 455 -16.24 5.26 20.62
N PHE A 456 -14.95 5.47 20.41
CA PHE A 456 -14.47 6.10 19.18
C PHE A 456 -14.49 5.08 18.04
N SER A 457 -15.30 5.37 17.03
CA SER A 457 -15.30 4.66 15.75
C SER A 457 -15.86 5.58 14.68
N ILE A 458 -15.15 5.73 13.57
CA ILE A 458 -15.63 6.47 12.40
C ILE A 458 -15.60 5.53 11.20
N SER A 459 -16.70 5.48 10.44
CA SER A 459 -16.75 4.73 9.19
C SER A 459 -15.82 5.36 8.16
N LEU A 460 -15.02 4.54 7.47
CA LEU A 460 -14.25 4.97 6.30
C LEU A 460 -15.20 5.43 5.19
N GLN A 461 -16.40 4.85 5.09
CA GLN A 461 -17.41 5.30 4.14
C GLN A 461 -17.92 6.71 4.48
N ASP A 462 -18.15 7.00 5.77
CA ASP A 462 -18.60 8.34 6.17
C ASP A 462 -17.52 9.40 5.92
N LEU A 463 -16.24 9.04 6.14
CA LEU A 463 -15.10 9.90 5.80
C LEU A 463 -14.95 10.13 4.29
N ARG A 464 -15.29 9.14 3.45
CA ARG A 464 -15.25 9.29 1.99
C ARG A 464 -16.43 10.09 1.45
N ASP A 465 -17.64 9.66 1.77
CA ASP A 465 -18.86 10.11 1.12
C ASP A 465 -19.42 11.39 1.77
N ASN A 466 -19.17 11.59 3.07
CA ASN A 466 -19.79 12.65 3.87
C ASN A 466 -18.85 13.29 4.90
N PRO A 467 -17.58 13.61 4.58
CA PRO A 467 -16.60 14.05 5.58
C PRO A 467 -17.02 15.30 6.37
N ASP A 468 -17.77 16.19 5.72
CA ASP A 468 -18.20 17.48 6.26
C ASP A 468 -19.66 17.45 6.79
N ARG A 469 -20.27 16.27 6.88
CA ARG A 469 -21.59 16.08 7.50
C ARG A 469 -21.47 16.23 9.01
N GLN A 470 -22.28 17.12 9.58
CA GLN A 470 -22.41 17.28 11.02
C GLN A 470 -23.02 16.03 11.66
N ALA A 471 -22.37 15.54 12.72
CA ALA A 471 -22.84 14.45 13.56
C ALA A 471 -22.66 14.81 15.04
N THR A 472 -23.43 14.14 15.89
CA THR A 472 -23.31 14.32 17.35
C THR A 472 -22.23 13.38 17.89
N TYR A 473 -21.18 13.97 18.44
CA TYR A 473 -20.14 13.29 19.19
C TYR A 473 -20.24 13.66 20.67
N TYR A 474 -19.67 12.83 21.54
CA TYR A 474 -19.62 13.07 22.98
C TYR A 474 -18.16 13.29 23.38
N VAL A 475 -17.83 14.51 23.78
CA VAL A 475 -16.50 14.91 24.25
C VAL A 475 -16.60 15.16 25.74
N ASP A 476 -15.86 14.38 26.54
CA ASP A 476 -15.90 14.45 28.01
C ASP A 476 -17.32 14.34 28.58
N GLY A 477 -18.15 13.50 27.93
CA GLY A 477 -19.56 13.28 28.28
C GLY A 477 -20.55 14.32 27.74
N ASN A 478 -20.07 15.41 27.14
CA ASN A 478 -20.92 16.48 26.62
C ASN A 478 -21.20 16.28 25.11
N PRO A 479 -22.46 16.43 24.67
CA PRO A 479 -22.77 16.37 23.24
C PRO A 479 -22.21 17.59 22.51
N VAL A 480 -21.46 17.35 21.44
CA VAL A 480 -20.84 18.36 20.56
C VAL A 480 -21.22 18.04 19.11
N GLN A 481 -21.66 19.06 18.37
CA GLN A 481 -21.83 18.93 16.92
C GLN A 481 -20.49 19.19 16.25
N MET A 482 -20.01 18.21 15.49
CA MET A 482 -18.82 18.35 14.64
C MET A 482 -18.94 17.45 13.42
N THR A 483 -18.20 17.78 12.38
CA THR A 483 -18.07 16.95 11.19
C THR A 483 -17.24 15.69 11.45
N HIS A 484 -17.36 14.68 10.59
CA HIS A 484 -16.51 13.49 10.67
C HIS A 484 -15.02 13.82 10.50
N ARG A 485 -14.71 14.82 9.67
CA ARG A 485 -13.36 15.38 9.50
C ARG A 485 -12.84 16.00 10.81
N GLU A 486 -13.62 16.89 11.41
CA GLU A 486 -13.26 17.52 12.69
C GLU A 486 -13.10 16.47 13.81
N ALA A 487 -13.94 15.44 13.84
CA ALA A 487 -13.81 14.34 14.79
C ALA A 487 -12.50 13.54 14.59
N LEU A 488 -12.09 13.30 13.35
CA LEU A 488 -10.81 12.66 13.05
C LEU A 488 -9.61 13.54 13.47
N GLU A 489 -9.69 14.85 13.25
CA GLU A 489 -8.66 15.82 13.66
C GLU A 489 -8.59 15.95 15.19
N ALA A 490 -9.74 15.99 15.88
CA ALA A 490 -9.81 15.99 17.34
C ALA A 490 -9.25 14.68 17.92
N PHE A 491 -9.53 13.54 17.30
CA PHE A 491 -8.88 12.27 17.65
C PHE A 491 -7.36 12.35 17.51
N GLN A 492 -6.85 12.87 16.39
CA GLN A 492 -5.41 13.05 16.20
C GLN A 492 -4.80 13.97 17.27
N GLY A 493 -5.51 15.04 17.66
CA GLY A 493 -5.10 15.94 18.73
C GLY A 493 -5.04 15.27 20.09
N ALA A 494 -6.10 14.57 20.49
CA ALA A 494 -6.21 13.90 21.79
C ALA A 494 -5.27 12.69 21.92
N ALA A 495 -5.09 11.94 20.83
CA ALA A 495 -4.38 10.66 20.84
C ALA A 495 -2.95 10.74 20.28
N GLY A 496 -2.57 11.89 19.72
CA GLY A 496 -1.34 12.07 18.94
C GLY A 496 -0.07 11.82 19.73
N GLU A 497 0.04 12.34 20.96
CA GLU A 497 1.23 12.13 21.81
C GLU A 497 1.34 10.67 22.26
N ARG A 498 0.23 10.08 22.72
CA ARG A 498 0.22 8.70 23.22
C ARG A 498 0.57 7.69 22.14
N PHE A 499 0.03 7.87 20.94
CA PHE A 499 0.18 6.95 19.82
C PHE A 499 1.23 7.39 18.80
N GLN A 500 1.94 8.49 19.05
CA GLN A 500 2.96 9.05 18.16
C GLN A 500 2.42 9.27 16.74
N LEU A 501 1.20 9.81 16.62
CA LEU A 501 0.55 10.04 15.33
C LEU A 501 1.18 11.28 14.67
N PRO A 502 1.67 11.18 13.42
CA PRO A 502 2.31 12.31 12.75
C PRO A 502 1.27 13.39 12.39
N ARG A 503 1.74 14.61 12.12
CA ARG A 503 0.86 15.75 11.77
C ARG A 503 0.00 15.50 10.53
N ASP A 504 0.49 14.72 9.57
CA ASP A 504 -0.22 14.37 8.34
C ASP A 504 -1.16 13.15 8.49
N PHE A 505 -1.35 12.64 9.71
CA PHE A 505 -2.16 11.44 9.98
C PHE A 505 -3.59 11.55 9.47
N SER A 506 -4.36 12.58 9.88
CA SER A 506 -5.75 12.78 9.45
C SER A 506 -5.86 12.84 7.93
N GLY A 507 -5.01 13.62 7.27
CA GLY A 507 -4.95 13.70 5.82
C GLY A 507 -4.66 12.35 5.15
N ASN A 508 -3.79 11.51 5.73
CA ASN A 508 -3.49 10.18 5.20
C ASN A 508 -4.66 9.20 5.41
N ILE A 509 -5.40 9.32 6.52
CA ILE A 509 -6.62 8.54 6.78
C ILE A 509 -7.75 8.94 5.82
N MET A 510 -7.92 10.23 5.53
CA MET A 510 -8.87 10.70 4.53
C MET A 510 -8.56 10.10 3.16
N THR A 511 -7.31 10.15 2.72
CA THR A 511 -6.90 9.49 1.48
C THR A 511 -7.13 7.98 1.53
N LEU A 512 -6.87 7.32 2.66
CA LEU A 512 -7.18 5.90 2.83
C LEU A 512 -8.68 5.63 2.68
N ALA A 513 -9.54 6.46 3.28
CA ALA A 513 -10.99 6.33 3.21
C ALA A 513 -11.52 6.48 1.77
N GLU A 514 -11.02 7.49 1.05
CA GLU A 514 -11.33 7.74 -0.37
C GLU A 514 -10.99 6.53 -1.26
N ASN A 515 -9.98 5.76 -0.86
CA ASN A 515 -9.36 4.72 -1.67
C ASN A 515 -9.54 3.31 -1.09
N ALA A 516 -10.36 3.13 -0.04
CA ALA A 516 -10.44 1.89 0.72
C ALA A 516 -10.93 0.70 -0.11
N ASP A 517 -11.90 0.94 -1.02
CA ASP A 517 -12.43 -0.11 -1.90
C ASP A 517 -11.40 -0.52 -2.95
N ASP A 518 -10.79 0.45 -3.65
CA ASP A 518 -9.76 0.17 -4.65
C ASP A 518 -8.52 -0.48 -4.03
N LEU A 519 -8.15 -0.12 -2.81
CA LEU A 519 -7.05 -0.76 -2.07
C LEU A 519 -7.35 -2.25 -1.88
N VAL A 520 -8.56 -2.59 -1.43
CA VAL A 520 -9.01 -3.98 -1.22
C VAL A 520 -9.07 -4.75 -2.55
N SER A 521 -9.52 -4.11 -3.63
CA SER A 521 -9.71 -4.78 -4.92
C SER A 521 -8.45 -4.89 -5.78
N HIS A 522 -7.48 -3.98 -5.63
CA HIS A 522 -6.36 -3.86 -6.57
C HIS A 522 -4.97 -3.94 -5.93
N VAL A 523 -4.83 -3.71 -4.62
CA VAL A 523 -3.53 -3.72 -3.94
C VAL A 523 -3.39 -4.93 -3.02
N LEU A 524 -4.41 -5.17 -2.19
CA LEU A 524 -4.44 -6.30 -1.26
C LEU A 524 -4.62 -7.64 -2.00
N ILE A 525 -4.31 -8.74 -1.33
CA ILE A 525 -4.55 -10.08 -1.86
C ILE A 525 -6.06 -10.33 -2.06
N SER A 526 -6.41 -11.13 -3.07
CA SER A 526 -7.81 -11.42 -3.46
C SER A 526 -8.67 -11.88 -2.28
N THR A 527 -8.06 -12.64 -1.36
CA THR A 527 -8.74 -13.16 -0.17
C THR A 527 -9.26 -12.10 0.78
N VAL A 528 -8.64 -10.91 0.80
CA VAL A 528 -9.18 -9.78 1.56
C VAL A 528 -10.48 -9.26 0.92
N ALA A 529 -10.54 -9.19 -0.41
CA ALA A 529 -11.75 -8.79 -1.12
C ALA A 529 -12.89 -9.79 -0.91
N THR A 530 -12.60 -11.09 -1.00
CA THR A 530 -13.56 -12.16 -0.66
C THR A 530 -14.07 -11.99 0.78
N ALA A 531 -13.15 -11.84 1.75
CA ALA A 531 -13.50 -11.68 3.16
C ALA A 531 -14.37 -10.44 3.41
N LYS A 532 -14.07 -9.30 2.77
CA LYS A 532 -14.89 -8.08 2.83
C LYS A 532 -16.30 -8.34 2.30
N GLN A 533 -16.42 -8.99 1.14
CA GLN A 533 -17.71 -9.26 0.51
C GLN A 533 -18.63 -10.17 1.35
N VAL A 534 -18.04 -11.12 2.09
CA VAL A 534 -18.81 -12.12 2.87
C VAL A 534 -18.85 -11.84 4.37
N SER A 535 -18.21 -10.75 4.84
CA SER A 535 -18.01 -10.47 6.27
C SER A 535 -19.31 -10.53 7.08
N ASN A 536 -20.37 -9.87 6.62
CA ASN A 536 -21.67 -9.86 7.32
C ASN A 536 -22.27 -11.26 7.47
N VAL A 537 -22.17 -12.08 6.41
CA VAL A 537 -22.69 -13.45 6.39
C VAL A 537 -21.87 -14.36 7.31
N ALA A 538 -20.54 -14.26 7.24
CA ALA A 538 -19.64 -15.03 8.09
C ALA A 538 -19.77 -14.65 9.57
N MET A 539 -19.89 -13.36 9.89
CA MET A 539 -20.11 -12.87 11.25
C MET A 539 -21.47 -13.29 11.81
N GLY A 540 -22.51 -13.35 10.97
CA GLY A 540 -23.82 -13.88 11.34
C GLY A 540 -23.73 -15.37 11.72
N ALA A 541 -23.08 -16.17 10.88
CA ALA A 541 -22.84 -17.58 11.16
C ALA A 541 -22.02 -17.80 12.46
N HIS A 542 -20.95 -17.01 12.65
CA HIS A 542 -20.13 -17.06 13.85
C HIS A 542 -20.93 -16.77 15.12
N ARG A 543 -21.81 -15.75 15.10
CA ARG A 543 -22.66 -15.41 16.24
C ARG A 543 -23.57 -16.57 16.63
N LEU A 544 -24.13 -17.28 15.65
CA LEU A 544 -24.96 -18.45 15.90
C LEU A 544 -24.16 -19.58 16.56
N VAL A 545 -22.91 -19.81 16.15
CA VAL A 545 -22.02 -20.79 16.80
C VAL A 545 -21.76 -20.39 18.26
N LEU A 546 -21.43 -19.12 18.53
CA LEU A 546 -21.20 -18.67 19.91
C LEU A 546 -22.44 -18.80 20.80
N GLN A 547 -23.62 -18.52 20.25
CA GLN A 547 -24.88 -18.69 20.98
C GLN A 547 -25.13 -20.16 21.36
N THR A 548 -24.76 -21.10 20.49
CA THR A 548 -24.93 -22.53 20.77
C THR A 548 -23.84 -23.08 21.70
N ASP A 549 -22.65 -22.47 21.72
CA ASP A 549 -21.55 -22.80 22.63
C ASP A 549 -21.90 -22.60 24.11
N ASP A 550 -22.57 -21.48 24.43
CA ASP A 550 -22.98 -21.17 25.80
C ASP A 550 -23.90 -22.27 26.35
N LYS A 551 -24.87 -22.70 25.54
CA LYS A 551 -25.77 -23.82 25.87
C LYS A 551 -25.08 -25.18 25.87
N ALA A 552 -24.11 -25.41 24.98
CA ALA A 552 -23.32 -26.65 25.00
C ALA A 552 -22.56 -26.82 26.31
N ARG A 553 -22.00 -25.73 26.85
CA ARG A 553 -21.30 -25.74 28.15
C ARG A 553 -22.26 -26.07 29.30
N GLU A 554 -23.46 -25.50 29.27
CA GLU A 554 -24.53 -25.82 30.23
C GLU A 554 -24.90 -27.30 30.16
N TYR A 555 -25.18 -27.82 28.97
CA TYR A 555 -25.62 -29.21 28.79
C TYR A 555 -24.52 -30.23 29.08
N LYS A 556 -23.25 -29.95 28.78
CA LYS A 556 -22.13 -30.83 29.17
C LYS A 556 -22.01 -31.01 30.68
N ASN A 557 -22.35 -29.98 31.46
CA ASN A 557 -22.40 -30.09 32.91
C ASN A 557 -23.60 -30.93 33.40
N LEU A 558 -24.72 -30.90 32.68
CA LEU A 558 -25.93 -31.68 33.00
C LEU A 558 -25.79 -33.14 32.57
N GLU A 559 -25.15 -33.41 31.43
CA GLU A 559 -24.84 -34.77 30.93
C GLU A 559 -24.11 -35.61 31.99
N GLY A 560 -23.17 -34.99 32.69
CA GLY A 560 -22.31 -35.64 33.68
C GLY A 560 -22.94 -35.87 35.06
N LYS A 561 -24.21 -35.50 35.27
CA LYS A 561 -24.90 -35.78 36.54
C LYS A 561 -25.65 -37.11 36.49
N GLU A 562 -25.61 -37.85 37.61
CA GLU A 562 -26.26 -39.16 37.74
C GLU A 562 -27.79 -39.08 37.71
N ASP A 563 -28.36 -37.96 38.16
CA ASP A 563 -29.80 -37.67 38.27
C ASP A 563 -30.45 -37.20 36.95
N THR A 564 -29.67 -36.93 35.90
CA THR A 564 -30.24 -36.49 34.62
C THR A 564 -31.06 -37.61 33.95
N PRO A 565 -32.37 -37.40 33.69
CA PRO A 565 -33.24 -38.40 33.05
C PRO A 565 -32.74 -38.82 31.67
N GLU A 566 -32.85 -40.11 31.35
CA GLU A 566 -32.36 -40.67 30.09
C GLU A 566 -32.92 -39.99 28.80
N PRO A 567 -34.22 -39.60 28.74
CA PRO A 567 -34.73 -38.82 27.60
C PRO A 567 -34.03 -37.46 27.44
N ILE A 568 -33.77 -36.76 28.56
CA ILE A 568 -33.07 -35.48 28.58
C ILE A 568 -31.60 -35.69 28.18
N ARG A 569 -30.95 -36.74 28.70
CA ARG A 569 -29.57 -37.12 28.32
C ARG A 569 -29.45 -37.39 26.83
N THR A 570 -30.43 -38.08 26.23
CA THR A 570 -30.47 -38.33 24.78
C THR A 570 -30.54 -37.03 23.97
N LEU A 571 -31.40 -36.09 24.38
CA LEU A 571 -31.53 -34.78 23.74
C LEU A 571 -30.26 -33.93 23.91
N ILE A 572 -29.65 -33.95 25.10
CA ILE A 572 -28.36 -33.29 25.37
C ILE A 572 -27.27 -33.84 24.43
N ASN A 573 -27.16 -35.15 24.29
CA ASN A 573 -26.17 -35.77 23.41
C ASN A 573 -26.38 -35.38 21.94
N ALA A 574 -27.64 -35.37 21.49
CA ALA A 574 -28.00 -34.90 20.15
C ALA A 574 -27.65 -33.41 19.95
N TYR A 575 -27.87 -32.57 20.97
CA TYR A 575 -27.47 -31.17 20.96
C TYR A 575 -25.95 -31.03 20.80
N LEU A 576 -25.18 -31.71 21.64
CA LEU A 576 -23.71 -31.64 21.64
C LEU A 576 -23.12 -32.14 20.30
N GLU A 577 -23.66 -33.24 19.75
CA GLU A 577 -23.22 -33.76 18.45
C GLU A 577 -23.52 -32.77 17.31
N ASN A 578 -24.72 -32.20 17.26
CA ASN A 578 -25.10 -31.24 16.23
C ASN A 578 -24.35 -29.91 16.37
N GLN A 579 -24.06 -29.49 17.59
CA GLN A 579 -23.25 -28.31 17.88
C GLN A 579 -21.81 -28.50 17.38
N GLU A 580 -21.21 -29.67 17.59
CA GLU A 580 -19.88 -29.98 17.06
C GLU A 580 -19.87 -30.01 15.52
N LYS A 581 -20.88 -30.61 14.88
CA LYS A 581 -21.05 -30.53 13.41
C LYS A 581 -21.16 -29.07 12.93
N MET A 582 -21.83 -28.20 13.70
CA MET A 582 -21.98 -26.79 13.38
C MET A 582 -20.63 -26.05 13.47
N ARG A 583 -19.79 -26.36 14.47
CA ARG A 583 -18.40 -25.87 14.56
C ARG A 583 -17.58 -26.30 13.33
N GLN A 584 -17.60 -27.59 12.98
CA GLN A 584 -16.88 -28.10 11.80
C GLN A 584 -17.37 -27.46 10.49
N ARG A 585 -18.67 -27.13 10.41
CA ARG A 585 -19.24 -26.41 9.27
C ARG A 585 -18.75 -24.97 9.21
N PHE A 586 -18.64 -24.30 10.35
CA PHE A 586 -18.07 -22.95 10.43
C PHE A 586 -16.57 -22.97 10.09
N ASP A 587 -15.85 -24.01 10.49
CA ASP A 587 -14.46 -24.18 10.08
C ASP A 587 -14.32 -24.36 8.56
N SER A 588 -15.23 -25.13 7.96
CA SER A 588 -15.33 -25.27 6.49
C SER A 588 -15.65 -23.93 5.82
N LEU A 589 -16.54 -23.12 6.41
CA LEU A 589 -16.87 -21.78 5.91
C LEU A 589 -15.62 -20.90 5.85
N GLN A 590 -14.81 -20.88 6.91
CA GLN A 590 -13.57 -20.11 6.95
C GLN A 590 -12.58 -20.57 5.86
N GLN A 591 -12.44 -21.88 5.65
CA GLN A 591 -11.63 -22.41 4.55
C GLN A 591 -12.15 -21.94 3.18
N LYS A 592 -13.46 -21.76 2.99
CA LYS A 592 -14.00 -21.23 1.72
C LYS A 592 -13.77 -19.74 1.50
N ILE A 593 -13.53 -19.00 2.57
CA ILE A 593 -13.00 -17.63 2.45
C ILE A 593 -11.56 -17.71 1.95
N LEU A 594 -10.74 -18.60 2.53
CA LEU A 594 -9.34 -18.82 2.10
C LEU A 594 -9.23 -19.30 0.65
N ASP A 595 -10.22 -20.07 0.17
CA ASP A 595 -10.31 -20.58 -1.20
C ASP A 595 -10.88 -19.54 -2.20
N ASP A 596 -11.17 -18.30 -1.78
CA ASP A 596 -11.81 -17.27 -2.61
C ASP A 596 -13.20 -17.66 -3.18
N ASP A 597 -13.97 -18.49 -2.47
CA ASP A 597 -15.25 -19.03 -2.93
C ASP A 597 -16.47 -18.43 -2.21
N VAL A 598 -16.86 -17.23 -2.65
CA VAL A 598 -18.00 -16.45 -2.11
C VAL A 598 -19.29 -17.26 -2.03
N ASN A 599 -19.58 -18.09 -3.04
CA ASN A 599 -20.82 -18.85 -3.11
C ASN A 599 -20.84 -19.97 -2.09
N LYS A 600 -19.74 -20.72 -1.94
CA LYS A 600 -19.67 -21.76 -0.89
C LYS A 600 -19.69 -21.18 0.52
N VAL A 601 -19.12 -19.99 0.74
CA VAL A 601 -19.23 -19.29 2.03
C VAL A 601 -20.69 -19.03 2.38
N ARG A 602 -21.47 -18.48 1.45
CA ARG A 602 -22.91 -18.23 1.64
C ARG A 602 -23.70 -19.51 1.89
N ASN A 603 -23.39 -20.58 1.13
CA ASN A 603 -24.05 -21.88 1.31
C ASN A 603 -23.76 -22.47 2.70
N HIS A 604 -22.50 -22.45 3.16
CA HIS A 604 -22.17 -22.92 4.51
C HIS A 604 -22.84 -22.08 5.61
N ALA A 605 -22.92 -20.76 5.45
CA ALA A 605 -23.61 -19.90 6.41
C ALA A 605 -25.12 -20.18 6.47
N ALA A 606 -25.75 -20.47 5.33
CA ALA A 606 -27.15 -20.89 5.29
C ALA A 606 -27.36 -22.24 6.00
N THR A 607 -26.45 -23.21 5.80
CA THR A 607 -26.48 -24.48 6.55
C THR A 607 -26.34 -24.25 8.05
N ILE A 608 -25.41 -23.40 8.49
CA ILE A 608 -25.22 -23.06 9.91
C ILE A 608 -26.50 -22.44 10.49
N THR A 609 -27.18 -21.59 9.72
CA THR A 609 -28.46 -21.00 10.13
C THR A 609 -29.55 -22.06 10.33
N ALA A 610 -29.64 -23.04 9.43
CA ALA A 610 -30.56 -24.16 9.58
C ALA A 610 -30.24 -25.03 10.81
N MET A 611 -28.95 -25.35 11.03
CA MET A 611 -28.50 -26.12 12.20
C MET A 611 -28.77 -25.39 13.51
N ALA A 612 -28.61 -24.06 13.56
CA ALA A 612 -28.95 -23.27 14.74
C ALA A 612 -30.45 -23.36 15.08
N ALA A 613 -31.32 -23.41 14.07
CA ALA A 613 -32.75 -23.60 14.27
C ALA A 613 -33.08 -25.00 14.80
N GLU A 614 -32.41 -26.05 14.31
CA GLU A 614 -32.54 -27.42 14.83
C GLU A 614 -32.08 -27.50 16.30
N LEU A 615 -30.94 -26.89 16.63
CA LEU A 615 -30.43 -26.83 18.01
C LEU A 615 -31.40 -26.07 18.94
N ALA A 616 -32.02 -24.98 18.47
CA ALA A 616 -33.04 -24.25 19.24
C ALA A 616 -34.29 -25.10 19.49
N GLN A 617 -34.68 -25.98 18.56
CA GLN A 617 -35.78 -26.94 18.78
C GLN A 617 -35.43 -27.97 19.84
N ILE A 618 -34.19 -28.47 19.87
CA ILE A 618 -33.73 -29.40 20.91
C ILE A 618 -33.75 -28.71 22.29
N VAL A 619 -33.28 -27.46 22.38
CA VAL A 619 -33.36 -26.66 23.61
C VAL A 619 -34.80 -26.55 24.10
N ALA A 620 -35.74 -26.20 23.20
CA ALA A 620 -37.15 -26.09 23.54
C ALA A 620 -37.76 -27.42 23.99
N GLN A 621 -37.32 -28.56 23.46
CA GLN A 621 -37.75 -29.88 23.91
C GLN A 621 -37.24 -30.19 25.32
N ILE A 622 -35.96 -29.92 25.60
CA ILE A 622 -35.36 -30.09 26.93
C ILE A 622 -36.08 -29.21 27.97
N GLU A 623 -36.38 -27.96 27.62
CA GLU A 623 -37.05 -27.00 28.52
C GLU A 623 -38.56 -27.28 28.71
N ALA A 624 -39.18 -28.08 27.82
CA ALA A 624 -40.59 -28.45 27.91
C ALA A 624 -40.84 -29.72 28.76
N GLU A 625 -39.79 -30.49 29.09
CA GLU A 625 -39.92 -31.65 29.97
C GLU A 625 -40.29 -31.21 31.41
N PRO A 626 -41.31 -31.80 32.04
CA PRO A 626 -41.85 -31.32 33.31
C PRO A 626 -40.82 -31.42 34.47
N PRO A 627 -40.82 -30.46 35.42
CA PRO A 627 -39.88 -30.42 36.55
C PRO A 627 -39.89 -31.66 37.47
N GLU A 628 -40.91 -32.51 37.36
CA GLU A 628 -41.07 -33.73 38.15
C GLU A 628 -40.03 -34.82 37.81
N LEU A 629 -39.31 -34.67 36.70
CA LEU A 629 -38.14 -35.47 36.34
C LEU A 629 -36.80 -34.80 36.69
N ALA A 630 -36.79 -33.54 37.18
CA ALA A 630 -35.57 -32.79 37.50
C ALA A 630 -35.20 -32.76 39.01
N ASN A 631 -36.00 -33.45 39.85
CA ASN A 631 -35.81 -33.56 41.31
C ASN A 631 -35.93 -35.02 41.83
N LEU A 632 -35.75 -36.00 40.95
CA LEU A 632 -35.40 -37.38 41.31
C LEU A 632 -33.95 -37.60 40.93
#